data_AF-A0A0F9MXR4-F1
#
_entry.id   AF-A0A0F9MXR4-F1
#
_cell.length_a   1.000
_cell.length_b   1.000
_cell.length_c   1.000
_cell.angle_alpha   90.00
_cell.angle_beta   90.00
_cell.angle_gamma   90.00
#
_symmetry.space_group_name_H-M   'P 1'
#
loop_
_entity.id
_entity.type
_entity.pdbx_description
1 polymer ?
#
loop_
_entity_poly.entity_id
_entity_poly.type
_entity_poly.pdbx_seq_one_letter_code
_entity_poly.pdbx_strand_id
1 'polypeptide(L)'
;MDEEKWSAGERLCEAIFGWPQRLKDEGAFWNLMDSFPEAVPDSNYYKAINKRLLKVLELRFGRGQERGRTLEEVGRIFGVTRERIRQLEAAGLRKLRRRKYARRIKQCFTDQQ
;
A
#
# COMPACT_ATOMS: atom_id res chain seq x y z
N MET A 1 -10.44 21.83 -14.58
CA MET A 1 -10.62 20.46 -14.09
C MET A 1 -9.71 20.33 -12.90
N ASP A 2 -10.27 20.57 -11.73
CA ASP A 2 -9.55 20.43 -10.47
C ASP A 2 -9.21 18.95 -10.28
N GLU A 3 -7.99 18.57 -10.65
CA GLU A 3 -7.42 17.28 -10.24
C GLU A 3 -7.30 17.33 -8.72
N GLU A 4 -8.32 16.81 -8.05
CA GLU A 4 -8.29 16.58 -6.62
C GLU A 4 -7.13 15.61 -6.35
N LYS A 5 -5.95 16.16 -6.04
CA LYS A 5 -4.69 15.41 -5.90
C LYS A 5 -4.74 14.60 -4.62
N TRP A 6 -5.26 13.38 -4.71
CA TRP A 6 -5.16 12.42 -3.63
C TRP A 6 -3.71 11.95 -3.48
N SER A 7 -3.23 11.92 -2.25
CA SER A 7 -1.93 11.37 -1.87
C SER A 7 -1.84 9.87 -2.16
N ALA A 8 -0.62 9.35 -2.18
CA ALA A 8 -0.39 7.92 -2.43
C ALA A 8 -1.06 7.06 -1.34
N GLY A 9 -0.99 7.52 -0.09
CA GLY A 9 -1.65 6.83 1.01
C GLY A 9 -3.18 6.81 0.89
N GLU A 10 -3.82 7.90 0.44
CA GLU A 10 -5.28 7.98 0.31
C GLU A 10 -5.81 7.04 -0.79
N ARG A 11 -5.13 6.99 -1.94
CA ARG A 11 -5.44 6.04 -3.03
C ARG A 11 -5.31 4.59 -2.58
N LEU A 12 -4.29 4.29 -1.78
CA LEU A 12 -4.11 2.96 -1.20
C LEU A 12 -5.23 2.64 -0.19
N CYS A 13 -5.65 3.60 0.62
CA CYS A 13 -6.75 3.43 1.56
C CYS A 13 -8.07 3.15 0.84
N GLU A 14 -8.37 3.88 -0.23
CA GLU A 14 -9.51 3.61 -1.10
C GLU A 14 -9.44 2.20 -1.69
N ALA A 15 -8.29 1.75 -2.17
CA ALA A 15 -8.14 0.37 -2.67
C ALA A 15 -8.37 -0.69 -1.59
N ILE A 16 -8.05 -0.40 -0.32
CA ILE A 16 -8.21 -1.33 0.81
C ILE A 16 -9.67 -1.37 1.29
N PHE A 17 -10.25 -0.20 1.57
CA PHE A 17 -11.53 -0.04 2.25
C PHE A 17 -12.71 0.28 1.32
N GLY A 18 -12.43 0.74 0.09
CA GLY A 18 -13.44 1.12 -0.91
C GLY A 18 -14.09 2.48 -0.66
N TRP A 19 -13.53 3.30 0.22
CA TRP A 19 -14.12 4.57 0.67
C TRP A 19 -13.06 5.68 0.60
N PRO A 20 -13.37 6.86 0.02
CA PRO A 20 -12.51 8.04 0.08
C PRO A 20 -12.36 8.50 1.53
N GLN A 21 -11.13 8.55 2.05
CA GLN A 21 -10.82 9.12 3.35
C GLN A 21 -9.56 9.94 3.26
N ARG A 22 -9.59 11.15 3.83
CA ARG A 22 -8.42 12.02 3.94
C ARG A 22 -7.45 11.46 4.98
N LEU A 23 -6.19 11.31 4.61
CA LEU A 23 -5.15 10.95 5.58
C LEU A 23 -4.77 12.20 6.39
N LYS A 24 -4.63 12.05 7.72
CA LYS A 24 -4.09 13.12 8.57
C LYS A 24 -2.61 13.37 8.28
N ASP A 25 -1.88 12.27 8.18
CA ASP A 25 -0.43 12.25 8.09
C ASP A 25 -0.02 11.08 7.21
N GLU A 26 0.43 11.42 6.00
CA GLU A 26 0.92 10.45 5.03
C GLU A 26 2.23 9.79 5.51
N GLY A 27 3.09 10.52 6.23
CA GLY A 27 4.31 9.99 6.81
C GLY A 27 4.01 8.93 7.87
N ALA A 28 3.09 9.21 8.80
CA ALA A 28 2.67 8.25 9.82
C ALA A 28 2.00 7.01 9.21
N PHE A 29 1.20 7.19 8.16
CA PHE A 29 0.61 6.08 7.41
C PHE A 29 1.69 5.18 6.79
N TRP A 30 2.69 5.75 6.12
CA TRP A 30 3.74 4.95 5.52
C TRP A 30 4.71 4.34 6.55
N ASN A 31 4.97 5.03 7.66
CA ASN A 31 5.71 4.45 8.80
C ASN A 31 4.97 3.24 9.39
N LEU A 32 3.63 3.32 9.47
CA LEU A 32 2.81 2.18 9.84
C LEU A 32 2.96 1.05 8.81
N MET A 33 2.93 1.35 7.51
CA MET A 33 3.09 0.37 6.44
C MET A 33 4.46 -0.33 6.47
N ASP A 34 5.53 0.41 6.75
CA ASP A 34 6.89 -0.11 6.89
C ASP A 34 7.06 -1.00 8.12
N SER A 35 6.28 -0.74 9.18
CA SER A 35 6.23 -1.60 10.37
C SER A 35 5.49 -2.93 10.14
N PHE A 36 4.85 -3.13 8.97
CA PHE A 36 4.39 -4.45 8.55
C PHE A 36 5.56 -5.19 7.87
N PRO A 37 6.06 -6.32 8.40
CA PRO A 37 5.27 -7.42 8.93
C PRO A 37 6.00 -8.17 10.06
N GLU A 38 5.91 -7.71 11.29
CA GLU A 38 6.66 -8.38 12.38
C GLU A 38 6.04 -9.71 12.85
N ALA A 39 4.80 -10.03 12.48
CA ALA A 39 4.03 -11.10 13.15
C ALA A 39 3.97 -12.46 12.43
N VAL A 40 4.91 -12.79 11.53
CA VAL A 40 5.05 -14.17 11.02
C VAL A 40 6.45 -14.69 11.36
N PRO A 41 6.60 -15.47 12.45
CA PRO A 41 7.91 -15.77 13.02
C PRO A 41 8.86 -16.58 12.13
N ASP A 42 8.40 -17.50 11.28
CA ASP A 42 9.28 -18.61 10.86
C ASP A 42 9.55 -18.76 9.36
N SER A 43 9.55 -17.69 8.57
CA SER A 43 10.04 -17.85 7.19
C SER A 43 10.63 -16.57 6.59
N ASN A 44 11.96 -16.60 6.38
CA ASN A 44 12.72 -15.59 5.64
C ASN A 44 12.10 -15.26 4.27
N TYR A 45 11.38 -16.21 3.69
CA TYR A 45 10.65 -16.04 2.43
C TYR A 45 9.50 -15.03 2.55
N TYR A 46 8.74 -15.03 3.66
CA TYR A 46 7.65 -14.05 3.84
C TYR A 46 8.14 -12.63 4.10
N LYS A 47 9.31 -12.45 4.73
CA LYS A 47 9.96 -11.13 4.88
C LYS A 47 10.35 -10.57 3.51
N ALA A 48 10.98 -11.37 2.66
CA ALA A 48 11.36 -10.97 1.30
C ALA A 48 10.15 -10.65 0.41
N ILE A 49 9.09 -11.47 0.49
CA ILE A 49 7.84 -11.21 -0.23
C ILE A 49 7.22 -9.89 0.22
N ASN A 50 7.09 -9.65 1.53
CA ASN A 50 6.44 -8.43 2.00
C ASN A 50 7.22 -7.17 1.62
N LYS A 51 8.55 -7.18 1.65
CA LYS A 51 9.35 -6.05 1.17
C LYS A 51 9.08 -5.73 -0.31
N ARG A 52 9.06 -6.76 -1.18
CA ARG A 52 8.72 -6.59 -2.60
C ARG A 52 7.30 -6.08 -2.78
N LEU A 53 6.38 -6.59 -1.98
CA LEU A 53 4.97 -6.27 -2.06
C LEU A 53 4.71 -4.82 -1.64
N LEU A 54 5.25 -4.40 -0.49
CA LEU A 54 5.20 -3.01 -0.05
C LEU A 54 5.82 -2.09 -1.11
N LYS A 55 6.97 -2.48 -1.69
CA LYS A 55 7.60 -1.67 -2.72
C LYS A 55 6.77 -1.56 -4.00
N VAL A 56 6.07 -2.62 -4.38
CA VAL A 56 5.09 -2.58 -5.47
C VAL A 56 3.97 -1.58 -5.15
N LEU A 57 3.40 -1.62 -3.93
CA LEU A 57 2.36 -0.68 -3.52
C LEU A 57 2.88 0.76 -3.51
N GLU A 58 4.05 1.02 -2.94
CA GLU A 58 4.68 2.34 -2.96
C GLU A 58 4.84 2.90 -4.37
N LEU A 59 5.33 2.09 -5.30
CA LEU A 59 5.52 2.52 -6.69
C LEU A 59 4.18 2.69 -7.41
N ARG A 60 3.20 1.82 -7.15
CA ARG A 60 1.85 1.88 -7.74
C ARG A 60 1.09 3.12 -7.30
N PHE A 61 1.19 3.47 -6.03
CA PHE A 61 0.45 4.59 -5.45
C PHE A 61 1.26 5.90 -5.45
N GLY A 62 2.58 5.84 -5.59
CA GLY A 62 3.46 6.99 -5.75
C GLY A 62 4.00 7.57 -4.44
N ARG A 63 4.42 6.74 -3.47
CA ARG A 63 5.02 7.24 -2.22
C ARG A 63 6.23 8.14 -2.53
N GLY A 64 6.11 9.43 -2.25
CA GLY A 64 7.15 10.43 -2.53
C GLY A 64 7.34 10.80 -4.01
N GLN A 65 6.37 10.47 -4.87
CA GLN A 65 6.34 10.90 -6.29
C GLN A 65 5.01 11.58 -6.61
N GLU A 66 5.03 12.47 -7.60
CA GLU A 66 3.82 13.20 -8.04
C GLU A 66 2.76 12.26 -8.65
N ARG A 67 3.18 11.10 -9.17
CA ARG A 67 2.30 10.14 -9.83
C ARG A 67 2.68 8.69 -9.50
N GLY A 68 1.65 7.86 -9.28
CA GLY A 68 1.79 6.42 -9.20
C GLY A 68 2.11 5.77 -10.55
N ARG A 69 2.91 4.70 -10.53
CA ARG A 69 3.31 3.95 -11.73
C ARG A 69 2.26 2.91 -12.12
N THR A 70 2.20 2.62 -13.42
CA THR A 70 1.38 1.55 -13.99
C THR A 70 1.92 0.16 -13.62
N LEU A 71 1.09 -0.88 -13.76
CA LEU A 71 1.52 -2.26 -13.53
C LEU A 71 2.69 -2.66 -14.44
N GLU A 72 2.69 -2.15 -15.67
CA GLU A 72 3.70 -2.34 -16.69
C GLU A 72 5.03 -1.70 -16.30
N GLU A 73 5.00 -0.44 -15.87
CA GLU A 73 6.20 0.28 -15.42
C GLU A 73 6.80 -0.37 -14.17
N VAL A 74 5.96 -0.77 -13.22
CA VAL A 74 6.43 -1.50 -12.03
C VAL A 74 7.00 -2.86 -12.43
N GLY A 75 6.37 -3.57 -13.37
CA GLY A 75 6.88 -4.84 -13.91
C GLY A 75 8.28 -4.71 -14.50
N ARG A 76 8.52 -3.64 -15.28
CA ARG A 76 9.84 -3.32 -15.85
C ARG A 76 10.91 -3.10 -14.76
N ILE A 77 10.59 -2.39 -13.68
CA ILE A 77 11.53 -2.12 -12.56
C ILE A 77 11.94 -3.43 -11.86
N PHE A 78 10.98 -4.34 -11.66
CA PHE A 78 11.23 -5.60 -10.95
C PHE A 78 11.69 -6.73 -11.88
N GLY A 79 11.77 -6.51 -13.20
CA GLY A 79 12.08 -7.56 -14.17
C GLY A 79 11.04 -8.68 -14.21
N VAL A 80 9.77 -8.37 -13.93
CA VAL A 80 8.67 -9.34 -13.92
C VAL A 80 7.52 -8.89 -14.81
N THR A 81 6.64 -9.83 -15.16
CA THR A 81 5.47 -9.53 -15.97
C THR A 81 4.47 -8.66 -15.22
N ARG A 82 3.66 -7.92 -15.98
CA ARG A 82 2.52 -7.13 -15.47
C ARG A 82 1.61 -7.97 -14.56
N GLU A 83 1.29 -9.19 -14.98
CA GLU A 83 0.44 -10.10 -14.22
C GLU A 83 1.07 -10.49 -12.88
N ARG A 84 2.40 -10.64 -12.82
CA ARG A 84 3.09 -10.89 -11.55
C ARG A 84 2.95 -9.72 -10.57
N ILE A 85 3.03 -8.48 -11.07
CA ILE A 85 2.78 -7.29 -10.24
C ILE A 85 1.34 -7.24 -9.76
N ARG A 86 0.37 -7.53 -10.63
CA ARG A 86 -1.05 -7.60 -10.25
C ARG A 86 -1.30 -8.64 -9.14
N GLN A 87 -0.68 -9.82 -9.24
CA GLN A 87 -0.77 -10.84 -8.20
C GLN A 87 -0.18 -10.37 -6.87
N LEU A 88 0.98 -9.69 -6.90
CA LEU A 88 1.60 -9.12 -5.70
C LEU A 88 0.71 -8.03 -5.08
N GLU A 89 0.19 -7.11 -5.87
CA GLU A 89 -0.74 -6.06 -5.44
C GLU A 89 -1.99 -6.68 -4.77
N ALA A 90 -2.65 -7.62 -5.44
CA ALA A 90 -3.82 -8.31 -4.91
C ALA A 90 -3.51 -9.06 -3.60
N ALA A 91 -2.35 -9.71 -3.51
CA ALA A 91 -1.91 -10.37 -2.29
C ALA A 91 -1.66 -9.37 -1.14
N GLY A 92 -1.16 -8.17 -1.44
CA GLY A 92 -0.99 -7.09 -0.47
C GLY A 92 -2.28 -6.54 0.06
N LEU A 93 -3.17 -6.14 -0.85
CA LEU A 93 -4.49 -5.64 -0.49
C LEU A 93 -5.25 -6.66 0.37
N ARG A 94 -5.18 -7.95 0.01
CA ARG A 94 -5.75 -9.04 0.81
C ARG A 94 -5.13 -9.12 2.21
N LYS A 95 -3.82 -8.90 2.36
CA LYS A 95 -3.17 -8.83 3.67
C LYS A 95 -3.67 -7.63 4.45
N LEU A 96 -3.64 -6.43 3.88
CA LEU A 96 -4.02 -5.17 4.55
C LEU A 96 -5.49 -5.15 4.98
N ARG A 97 -6.37 -5.87 4.28
CA ARG A 97 -7.77 -6.10 4.66
C ARG A 97 -7.97 -6.95 5.92
N ARG A 98 -6.96 -7.65 6.43
CA ARG A 98 -7.11 -8.45 7.67
C ARG A 98 -7.39 -7.55 8.86
N ARG A 99 -8.29 -7.97 9.76
CA ARG A 99 -8.79 -7.19 10.92
C ARG A 99 -7.70 -6.55 11.80
N LYS A 100 -6.54 -7.21 11.95
CA LYS A 100 -5.39 -6.66 12.71
C LYS A 100 -4.80 -5.41 12.04
N TYR A 101 -4.64 -5.45 10.71
CA TYR A 101 -4.03 -4.38 9.94
C TYR A 101 -5.03 -3.28 9.60
N ALA A 102 -6.24 -3.66 9.22
CA ALA A 102 -7.34 -2.73 9.00
C ALA A 102 -7.57 -1.80 10.19
N ARG A 103 -7.54 -2.31 11.45
CA ARG A 103 -7.67 -1.47 12.66
C ARG A 103 -6.52 -0.48 12.83
N ARG A 104 -5.27 -0.89 12.57
CA ARG A 104 -4.11 0.00 12.69
C ARG A 104 -4.13 1.09 11.62
N ILE A 105 -4.44 0.72 10.38
CA ILE A 105 -4.59 1.69 9.28
C ILE A 105 -5.73 2.66 9.59
N LYS A 106 -6.81 2.16 10.21
CA LYS A 106 -7.92 3.02 10.67
C LYS A 106 -7.51 4.09 11.68
N GLN A 107 -6.52 3.82 12.52
CA GLN A 107 -6.01 4.80 13.49
C GLN A 107 -5.21 5.94 12.82
N CYS A 108 -4.79 5.79 11.56
CA CYS A 108 -4.17 6.88 10.80
C CYS A 108 -5.20 7.86 10.22
N PHE A 109 -6.50 7.58 10.33
CA PHE A 109 -7.58 8.48 9.91
C PHE A 109 -8.05 9.36 11.08
N THR A 110 -8.73 10.47 10.77
CA THR A 110 -9.56 11.19 11.74
C THR A 110 -10.75 10.36 12.14
N ASP A 111 -10.92 10.12 13.44
CA ASP A 111 -12.24 10.06 14.02
C ASP A 111 -12.99 11.33 13.57
N GLN A 112 -13.92 11.20 12.64
CA GLN A 112 -15.09 12.07 12.72
C GLN A 112 -15.88 11.56 13.92
N GLN A 113 -15.72 12.24 15.05
CA GLN A 113 -16.82 12.33 16.01
C GLN A 113 -17.97 13.09 15.37
#